data_AF-A0A2H0AU47-F1
#
_entry.id   AF-A0A2H0AU47-F1
#
_cell.length_a   1.000
_cell.length_b   1.000
_cell.length_c   1.000
_cell.angle_alpha   90.00
_cell.angle_beta   90.00
_cell.angle_gamma   90.00
#
_symmetry.space_group_name_H-M   'P 1'
#
loop_
_entity.id
_entity.type
_entity.pdbx_description
1 polymer ?
#
loop_
_entity_poly.entity_id
_entity_poly.type
_entity_poly.pdbx_seq_one_letter_code
_entity_poly.pdbx_strand_id
1 'polypeptide(L)'
;VVAGLKEDGVLVINTTESPANIRSKLGYKGKIYAVDATSISIENLGKSIPNIPMLGALARAVEVVSKENLVKMIRESLSSKFKEAVVVGNVKAFEKAYETVQAG
;
A
#
# COMPACT_ATOMS: atom_id res chain seq x y z
N VAL A 1 -3.60 -18.17 3.58
CA VAL A 1 -2.55 -18.89 4.35
C VAL A 1 -1.45 -17.90 4.68
N VAL A 2 -1.02 -17.81 5.95
CA VAL A 2 0.08 -16.90 6.42
C VAL A 2 1.35 -17.67 6.80
N ALA A 3 1.52 -18.87 6.24
CA ALA A 3 2.67 -19.73 6.54
C ALA A 3 3.99 -19.03 6.19
N GLY A 4 4.95 -19.10 7.12
CA GLY A 4 6.26 -18.45 6.97
C GLY A 4 6.35 -17.01 7.48
N LEU A 5 5.21 -16.38 7.83
CA LEU A 5 5.21 -15.09 8.50
C LEU A 5 5.51 -15.29 10.00
N LYS A 6 6.46 -14.52 10.54
CA LYS A 6 6.81 -14.56 11.98
C LYS A 6 5.64 -14.05 12.82
N GLU A 7 5.60 -14.40 14.10
CA GLU A 7 4.54 -13.93 15.01
C GLU A 7 4.52 -12.40 15.19
N ASP A 8 5.69 -11.77 15.12
CA ASP A 8 5.90 -10.32 15.14
C ASP A 8 5.92 -9.68 13.75
N GLY A 9 5.64 -10.47 12.71
CA GLY A 9 5.64 -10.03 11.33
C GLY A 9 4.53 -9.02 11.04
N VAL A 10 4.68 -8.33 9.91
CA VAL A 10 3.70 -7.38 9.39
C VAL A 10 3.00 -8.00 8.18
N LEU A 11 1.67 -8.09 8.22
CA LEU A 11 0.83 -8.42 7.09
C LEU A 11 0.26 -7.14 6.49
N VAL A 12 0.59 -6.82 5.24
CA VAL A 12 -0.06 -5.75 4.47
C VAL A 12 -0.94 -6.40 3.42
N ILE A 13 -2.23 -6.05 3.37
CA ILE A 13 -3.22 -6.70 2.51
C ILE A 13 -4.11 -5.69 1.79
N ASN A 14 -4.33 -5.94 0.49
CA ASN A 14 -5.31 -5.22 -0.31
C ASN A 14 -6.72 -5.78 -0.05
N THR A 15 -7.57 -5.02 0.65
CA THR A 15 -8.93 -5.42 1.01
C THR A 15 -9.76 -4.22 1.44
N THR A 16 -11.08 -4.31 1.33
CA THR A 16 -12.05 -3.38 1.92
C THR A 16 -12.45 -3.77 3.34
N GLU A 17 -12.02 -4.94 3.81
CA GLU A 17 -12.28 -5.42 5.17
C GLU A 17 -11.38 -4.75 6.20
N SER A 18 -11.87 -4.63 7.43
CA SER A 18 -11.06 -4.12 8.54
C SER A 18 -9.96 -5.11 8.94
N PRO A 19 -8.84 -4.64 9.54
CA PRO A 19 -7.81 -5.51 10.10
C PRO A 19 -8.36 -6.56 11.08
N ALA A 20 -9.38 -6.21 11.88
CA ALA A 20 -10.05 -7.12 12.82
C ALA A 20 -10.79 -8.28 12.13
N ASN A 21 -11.44 -8.01 10.99
CA ASN A 21 -12.09 -9.05 10.20
C ASN A 21 -11.05 -10.01 9.58
N ILE A 22 -9.96 -9.44 9.04
CA ILE A 22 -8.84 -10.23 8.51
C ILE A 22 -8.20 -11.09 9.61
N ARG A 23 -8.01 -10.52 10.81
CA ARG A 23 -7.53 -11.23 12.00
C ARG A 23 -8.39 -12.44 12.34
N SER A 24 -9.70 -12.24 12.40
CA SER A 24 -10.67 -13.31 12.69
C SER A 24 -10.64 -14.43 11.66
N LYS A 25 -10.44 -14.10 10.38
CA LYS A 25 -10.35 -15.08 9.28
C LYS A 25 -9.04 -15.86 9.26
N LEU A 26 -7.92 -15.19 9.55
CA LEU A 26 -6.59 -15.78 9.40
C LEU A 26 -6.03 -16.38 10.70
N GLY A 27 -6.58 -16.03 11.86
CA GLY A 27 -6.03 -16.37 13.17
C GLY A 27 -4.65 -15.76 13.43
N TYR A 28 -4.21 -14.82 12.60
CA TYR A 28 -2.89 -14.20 12.69
C TYR A 28 -2.85 -13.19 13.83
N LYS A 29 -1.86 -13.31 14.72
CA LYS A 29 -1.74 -12.45 15.92
C LYS A 29 -0.83 -11.24 15.72
N GLY A 30 0.00 -11.22 14.69
CA GLY A 30 0.88 -10.08 14.39
C GLY A 30 0.15 -8.84 13.89
N LYS A 31 0.92 -7.87 13.39
CA LYS A 31 0.38 -6.58 12.90
C LYS A 31 -0.29 -6.77 11.55
N ILE A 32 -1.51 -6.24 11.39
CA ILE A 32 -2.26 -6.29 10.13
C ILE A 32 -2.51 -4.86 9.65
N TYR A 33 -2.15 -4.61 8.41
CA TYR A 33 -2.40 -3.37 7.69
C TYR A 33 -3.31 -3.65 6.50
N ALA A 34 -4.49 -3.04 6.49
CA ALA A 34 -5.50 -3.21 5.45
C ALA A 34 -5.71 -1.91 4.67
N VAL A 35 -5.77 -2.00 3.35
CA VAL A 35 -5.99 -0.86 2.46
C VAL A 35 -6.78 -1.27 1.23
N ASP A 36 -7.68 -0.43 0.74
CA ASP A 36 -8.34 -0.61 -0.56
C ASP A 36 -7.47 -0.02 -1.69
N ALA A 37 -6.34 -0.69 -1.95
CA ALA A 37 -5.39 -0.29 -2.98
C ALA A 37 -5.99 -0.32 -4.39
N THR A 38 -6.97 -1.21 -4.62
CA THR A 38 -7.66 -1.31 -5.91
C THR A 38 -8.45 -0.04 -6.21
N SER A 39 -9.32 0.40 -5.29
CA SER A 39 -10.12 1.61 -5.49
C SER A 39 -9.25 2.85 -5.58
N ILE A 40 -8.21 2.96 -4.73
CA ILE A 40 -7.25 4.07 -4.80
C ILE A 40 -6.58 4.13 -6.18
N SER A 41 -6.19 2.99 -6.73
CA SER A 41 -5.59 2.93 -8.07
C SER A 41 -6.57 3.36 -9.16
N ILE A 42 -7.82 2.90 -9.08
CA ILE A 42 -8.84 3.27 -10.07
C ILE A 42 -9.14 4.77 -10.01
N GLU A 43 -9.27 5.34 -8.82
CA GLU A 43 -9.51 6.78 -8.62
C GLU A 43 -8.40 7.65 -9.22
N ASN A 44 -7.13 7.23 -9.08
CA ASN A 44 -5.98 8.07 -9.46
C ASN A 44 -5.42 7.77 -10.86
N LEU A 45 -5.63 6.56 -11.39
CA LEU A 45 -5.03 6.08 -12.64
C LEU A 45 -6.05 5.56 -13.65
N GLY A 46 -7.32 5.44 -13.26
CA GLY A 46 -8.37 4.85 -14.10
C GLY A 46 -8.22 3.35 -14.35
N LYS A 47 -7.30 2.67 -13.63
CA LYS A 47 -6.98 1.25 -13.81
C LYS A 47 -6.69 0.59 -12.47
N SER A 48 -7.00 -0.70 -12.37
CA SER A 48 -6.66 -1.53 -11.21
C SER A 48 -5.19 -1.98 -11.28
N ILE A 49 -4.29 -1.15 -10.75
CA ILE A 49 -2.84 -1.40 -10.67
C ILE A 49 -2.40 -1.10 -9.22
N PRO A 50 -2.70 -1.98 -8.27
CA PRO A 50 -2.62 -1.68 -6.84
C PRO A 50 -1.18 -1.62 -6.29
N ASN A 51 -0.15 -1.87 -7.10
CA ASN A 51 1.23 -2.00 -6.63
C ASN A 51 1.77 -0.74 -5.95
N ILE A 52 1.54 0.45 -6.51
CA ILE A 52 2.01 1.71 -5.95
C ILE A 52 1.23 2.12 -4.69
N PRO A 53 -0.11 2.01 -4.64
CA PRO A 53 -0.84 2.09 -3.38
C PRO A 53 -0.34 1.10 -2.32
N MET A 54 -0.11 -0.16 -2.69
CA MET A 54 0.42 -1.17 -1.75
C MET A 54 1.82 -0.83 -1.24
N LEU A 55 2.66 -0.19 -2.07
CA LEU A 55 3.96 0.35 -1.63
C LEU A 55 3.77 1.47 -0.59
N GLY A 56 2.77 2.33 -0.76
CA GLY A 56 2.40 3.35 0.24
C GLY A 56 1.98 2.74 1.57
N ALA A 57 1.12 1.74 1.53
CA ALA A 57 0.70 1.01 2.72
C ALA A 57 1.86 0.28 3.40
N LEU A 58 2.74 -0.36 2.62
CA LEU A 58 3.94 -1.02 3.15
C LEU A 58 4.88 -0.03 3.82
N ALA A 59 5.16 1.11 3.16
CA ALA A 59 6.02 2.14 3.70
C ALA A 59 5.55 2.65 5.06
N ARG A 60 4.23 2.86 5.21
CA ARG A 60 3.63 3.24 6.49
C ARG A 60 3.75 2.14 7.56
N ALA A 61 3.74 0.88 7.15
CA ALA A 61 3.76 -0.25 8.08
C ALA A 61 5.16 -0.56 8.64
N VAL A 62 6.22 -0.29 7.88
CA VAL A 62 7.60 -0.67 8.26
C VAL A 62 8.52 0.50 8.60
N GLU A 63 8.21 1.72 8.16
CA GLU A 63 8.97 2.96 8.46
C GLU A 63 10.49 2.88 8.18
N VAL A 64 10.93 2.00 7.26
CA VAL A 64 12.35 1.79 6.92
C VAL A 64 12.90 2.89 6.00
N VAL A 65 12.04 3.56 5.25
CA VAL A 65 12.40 4.61 4.28
C VAL A 65 11.42 5.77 4.42
N SER A 66 11.90 7.01 4.34
CA SER A 66 11.04 8.19 4.42
C SER A 66 10.06 8.29 3.26
N LYS A 67 8.87 8.85 3.53
CA LYS A 67 7.82 9.09 2.54
C LYS A 67 8.36 9.91 1.36
N GLU A 68 9.16 10.93 1.65
CA GLU A 68 9.72 11.86 0.65
C GLU A 68 10.68 11.15 -0.31
N ASN A 69 11.53 10.26 0.22
CA ASN A 69 12.48 9.50 -0.60
C ASN A 69 11.74 8.50 -1.51
N LEU A 70 10.69 7.86 -1.01
CA LEU A 70 9.85 6.97 -1.81
C LEU A 70 9.12 7.73 -2.93
N VAL A 71 8.53 8.89 -2.63
CA VAL A 71 7.90 9.75 -3.65
C VAL A 71 8.91 10.17 -4.72
N LYS A 72 10.12 10.56 -4.33
CA LYS A 72 11.20 10.90 -5.26
C LYS A 72 11.55 9.71 -6.17
N MET A 73 11.76 8.52 -5.60
CA MET A 73 12.08 7.31 -6.36
C MET A 73 10.95 6.90 -7.33
N ILE A 74 9.68 7.05 -6.92
CA ILE A 74 8.52 6.80 -7.78
C ILE A 74 8.55 7.72 -8.99
N ARG A 75 8.78 9.03 -8.79
CA ARG A 75 8.90 10.00 -9.89
C ARG A 75 10.04 9.61 -10.82
N GLU A 76 11.26 9.46 -10.30
CA GLU A 76 12.45 9.12 -11.10
C GLU A 76 12.28 7.83 -11.91
N SER A 77 11.67 6.80 -11.30
CA SER A 77 11.49 5.49 -11.94
C SER A 77 10.44 5.50 -13.06
N LEU A 78 9.45 6.38 -12.97
CA LEU A 78 8.29 6.40 -13.88
C LEU A 78 8.38 7.49 -14.96
N SER A 79 9.04 8.62 -14.68
CA SER A 79 9.12 9.77 -15.61
C SER A 79 9.79 9.45 -16.94
N SER A 80 10.67 8.46 -17.01
CA SER A 80 11.30 8.02 -18.27
C SER A 80 10.40 7.11 -19.12
N LYS A 81 9.35 6.53 -18.53
CA LYS A 81 8.50 5.51 -19.16
C LYS A 81 7.07 5.98 -19.41
N PHE A 82 6.62 6.98 -18.67
CA PHE A 82 5.21 7.39 -18.64
C PHE A 82 5.06 8.90 -18.72
N LYS A 83 3.88 9.34 -19.16
CA LYS A 83 3.49 10.75 -19.18
C LYS A 83 3.36 11.28 -17.76
N GLU A 84 3.58 12.58 -17.58
CA GLU A 84 3.54 13.26 -16.27
C GLU A 84 2.23 12.98 -15.51
N ALA A 85 1.08 12.96 -16.20
CA ALA A 85 -0.20 12.64 -15.57
C ALA A 85 -0.23 11.26 -14.88
N VAL A 86 0.43 10.25 -15.48
CA VAL A 86 0.55 8.91 -14.89
C VAL A 86 1.49 8.94 -13.69
N VAL A 87 2.60 9.68 -13.77
CA VAL A 87 3.54 9.82 -12.66
C VAL A 87 2.86 10.48 -11.46
N VAL A 88 2.19 11.61 -11.67
CA VAL A 88 1.43 12.32 -10.64
C VAL A 88 0.32 11.43 -10.06
N GLY A 89 -0.41 10.70 -10.91
CA GLY A 89 -1.42 9.74 -10.46
C GLY A 89 -0.85 8.66 -9.54
N ASN A 90 0.31 8.11 -9.88
CA ASN A 90 0.99 7.12 -9.02
C ASN A 90 1.45 7.73 -7.69
N VAL A 91 1.99 8.95 -7.70
CA VAL A 91 2.37 9.64 -6.45
C VAL A 91 1.16 9.86 -5.55
N LYS A 92 0.04 10.37 -6.09
CA LYS A 92 -1.19 10.54 -5.31
C LYS A 92 -1.73 9.23 -4.76
N ALA A 93 -1.69 8.17 -5.57
CA ALA A 93 -2.14 6.84 -5.17
C ALA A 93 -1.28 6.27 -4.02
N PHE A 94 0.05 6.47 -4.07
CA PHE A 94 0.98 6.14 -3.00
C PHE A 94 0.66 6.92 -1.72
N GLU A 95 0.55 8.25 -1.81
CA GLU A 95 0.31 9.12 -0.65
C GLU A 95 -1.03 8.80 0.01
N LYS A 96 -2.08 8.61 -0.79
CA LYS A 96 -3.40 8.24 -0.30
C LYS A 96 -3.36 6.94 0.50
N ALA A 97 -2.73 5.90 -0.05
CA ALA A 97 -2.62 4.62 0.64
C ALA A 97 -1.75 4.69 1.91
N TYR A 98 -0.67 5.47 1.88
CA TYR A 98 0.17 5.73 3.06
C TYR A 98 -0.63 6.38 4.21
N GLU A 99 -1.59 7.22 3.88
CA GLU A 99 -2.42 7.96 4.83
C GLU A 99 -3.64 7.16 5.30
N THR A 100 -4.29 6.41 4.41
CA THR A 100 -5.56 5.74 4.71
C THR A 100 -5.43 4.27 5.10
N VAL A 101 -4.24 3.68 5.03
CA VAL A 101 -4.03 2.30 5.49
C VAL A 101 -4.43 2.18 6.96
N GLN A 102 -5.28 1.18 7.24
CA GLN A 102 -5.75 0.90 8.58
C GLN A 102 -4.81 -0.10 9.25
N ALA A 103 -4.43 0.16 10.50
CA ALA A 103 -3.63 -0.75 11.31
C ALA A 103 -4.52 -1.43 12.36
N GLY A 104 -4.28 -2.71 12.63
CA GLY A 104 -4.92 -3.44 13.73
C GLY A 104 -4.47 -4.88 13.86
#